data_AF-A0A9E4F0N2-F1
#
_entry.id   AF-A0A9E4F0N2-F1
#
_cell.length_a   1.000
_cell.length_b   1.000
_cell.length_c   1.000
_cell.angle_alpha   90.00
_cell.angle_beta   90.00
_cell.angle_gamma   90.00
#
_symmetry.space_group_name_H-M   'P 1'
#
loop_
_entity.id
_entity.type
_entity.pdbx_description
1 polymer ?
#
loop_
_entity_poly.entity_id
_entity_poly.type
_entity_poly.pdbx_seq_one_letter_code
_entity_poly.pdbx_strand_id
1 'polypeptide(L)'
;MSTSHLQVGKGARDIASLGRPDLLAKAPPAAPAGQLNYTNTNGALTSYPSPDQWDNWTEYESTKWPQKVARNYALVPTLGLLAYVDKDDMKIRKIEGNPLHPASRGRNCAKGWVTLNQVYDPDRIFYPLKRVGERGEGKWERVSWDEALDDIAGRIREAILAERRNGVIYHVGRPGEDGY
;
A
#
# COMPACT_ATOMS: atom_id res chain seq x y z
N MET A 1 -12.73 54.49 4.26
CA MET A 1 -11.87 53.41 4.80
C MET A 1 -12.58 52.83 6.03
N SER A 2 -12.62 51.49 6.15
CA SER A 2 -13.17 50.68 7.24
C SER A 2 -14.50 49.92 6.96
N THR A 3 -14.45 48.63 7.34
CA THR A 3 -15.48 47.68 7.78
C THR A 3 -16.43 46.95 6.79
N SER A 4 -16.07 45.68 6.53
CA SER A 4 -16.87 44.42 6.59
C SER A 4 -18.37 44.40 6.23
N HIS A 5 -18.76 43.47 5.35
CA HIS A 5 -19.56 42.28 5.70
C HIS A 5 -19.67 41.29 4.53
N LEU A 6 -19.25 40.04 4.77
CA LEU A 6 -19.53 38.89 3.91
C LEU A 6 -21.02 38.56 3.99
N GLN A 7 -21.67 38.48 2.83
CA GLN A 7 -23.03 37.99 2.70
C GLN A 7 -22.98 36.46 2.51
N VAL A 8 -23.56 35.73 3.46
CA VAL A 8 -23.66 34.26 3.45
C VAL A 8 -24.67 33.83 2.39
N GLY A 9 -24.19 33.17 1.34
CA GLY A 9 -25.01 32.56 0.29
C GLY A 9 -25.70 31.28 0.81
N LYS A 10 -27.04 31.32 0.84
CA LYS A 10 -27.95 30.20 1.09
C LYS A 10 -27.70 29.06 0.09
N GLY A 11 -27.51 27.83 0.59
CA GLY A 11 -27.39 26.65 -0.27
C GLY A 11 -27.37 25.30 0.41
N ALA A 12 -27.90 25.16 1.64
CA ALA A 12 -28.19 23.84 2.20
C ALA A 12 -29.66 23.53 1.89
N ARG A 13 -29.91 22.65 0.91
CA ARG A 13 -31.26 22.09 0.71
C ARG A 13 -31.55 21.18 1.90
N ASP A 14 -32.58 21.52 2.65
CA ASP A 14 -33.09 20.76 3.78
C ASP A 14 -33.46 19.34 3.34
N ILE A 15 -32.82 18.34 3.94
CA ILE A 15 -32.98 16.92 3.59
C ILE A 15 -34.42 16.43 3.79
N ALA A 16 -35.20 17.14 4.63
CA ALA A 16 -36.61 16.87 4.86
C ALA A 16 -37.48 17.14 3.61
N SER A 17 -37.06 18.00 2.68
CA SER A 17 -37.84 18.33 1.48
C SER A 17 -37.80 17.24 0.39
N LEU A 18 -37.05 16.15 0.60
CA LEU A 18 -36.86 15.06 -0.36
C LEU A 18 -37.93 13.96 -0.28
N GLY A 19 -38.95 14.10 0.59
CA GLY A 19 -40.07 13.17 0.66
C GLY A 19 -39.69 11.74 1.07
N ARG A 20 -38.56 11.58 1.77
CA ARG A 20 -37.99 10.31 2.23
C ARG A 20 -37.89 10.27 3.76
N PRO A 21 -39.03 10.11 4.48
CA PRO A 21 -39.06 10.11 5.94
C PRO A 21 -38.31 8.91 6.56
N ASP A 22 -37.99 7.89 5.76
CA ASP A 22 -37.14 6.76 6.10
C ASP A 22 -35.67 7.15 6.38
N LEU A 23 -35.22 8.32 5.94
CA LEU A 23 -33.84 8.79 6.10
C LEU A 23 -33.61 9.63 7.37
N LEU A 24 -34.67 9.99 8.10
CA LEU A 24 -34.58 10.65 9.41
C LEU A 24 -34.38 9.56 10.49
N ALA A 25 -33.15 9.06 10.58
CA ALA A 25 -32.81 7.88 11.35
C ALA A 25 -33.12 8.01 12.86
N LYS A 26 -33.77 6.97 13.41
CA LYS A 26 -33.77 6.63 14.83
C LYS A 26 -32.32 6.37 15.25
N ALA A 27 -31.89 6.93 16.39
CA ALA A 27 -30.52 6.72 16.90
C ALA A 27 -30.23 5.20 16.99
N PRO A 28 -29.09 4.73 16.47
CA PRO A 28 -28.78 3.30 16.46
C PRO A 28 -28.58 2.79 17.90
N PRO A 29 -28.99 1.55 18.20
CA PRO A 29 -28.73 0.95 19.50
C PRO A 29 -27.22 0.85 19.74
N ALA A 30 -26.80 1.09 20.98
CA ALA A 30 -25.41 0.95 21.38
C ALA A 30 -24.96 -0.51 21.17
N ALA A 31 -23.83 -0.70 20.49
CA ALA A 31 -23.26 -2.01 20.26
C ALA A 31 -22.87 -2.67 21.60
N PRO A 32 -23.11 -3.98 21.78
CA PRO A 32 -22.67 -4.68 22.97
C PRO A 32 -21.13 -4.69 23.05
N ALA A 33 -20.60 -4.47 24.25
CA ALA A 33 -19.17 -4.44 24.50
C ALA A 33 -18.55 -5.82 24.18
N GLY A 34 -17.60 -5.85 23.24
CA GLY A 34 -16.85 -7.06 22.86
C GLY A 34 -16.94 -7.46 21.38
N GLN A 35 -17.83 -6.84 20.61
CA GLN A 35 -17.88 -7.04 19.15
C GLN A 35 -16.96 -6.02 18.48
N LEU A 36 -15.79 -6.46 18.00
CA LEU A 36 -15.02 -5.65 17.05
C LEU A 36 -15.89 -5.54 15.79
N ASN A 37 -16.24 -4.31 15.40
CA ASN A 37 -17.13 -3.98 14.29
C ASN A 37 -16.54 -4.41 12.93
N TYR A 38 -16.51 -5.73 12.66
CA TYR A 38 -16.10 -6.31 11.39
C TYR A 38 -17.28 -6.77 10.54
N THR A 39 -18.51 -6.64 11.04
CA THR A 39 -19.70 -7.02 10.27
C THR A 39 -20.74 -5.91 10.31
N ASN A 40 -21.19 -5.57 9.11
CA ASN A 40 -22.30 -4.70 8.74
C ASN A 40 -23.23 -4.29 9.89
N THR A 41 -23.26 -3.00 10.22
CA THR A 41 -24.51 -2.21 10.20
C THR A 41 -24.28 -0.72 10.47
N ASN A 42 -25.02 0.08 9.69
CA ASN A 42 -25.45 1.47 9.93
C ASN A 42 -24.47 2.63 9.67
N GLY A 43 -23.92 2.72 8.45
CA GLY A 43 -23.50 4.03 7.90
C GLY A 43 -22.02 4.24 7.56
N ALA A 44 -21.21 3.19 7.42
CA ALA A 44 -19.83 3.31 6.94
C ALA A 44 -19.67 2.69 5.55
N LEU A 45 -19.27 3.48 4.55
CA LEU A 45 -19.05 3.11 3.14
C LEU A 45 -17.84 2.17 2.91
N THR A 46 -17.42 1.36 3.89
CA THR A 46 -16.25 0.48 3.75
C THR A 46 -16.59 -0.92 4.23
N SER A 47 -16.73 -1.84 3.27
CA SER A 47 -16.88 -3.27 3.50
C SER A 47 -15.55 -3.95 3.21
N TYR A 48 -14.84 -4.38 4.26
CA TYR A 48 -13.73 -5.34 4.12
C TYR A 48 -14.27 -6.74 4.38
N PRO A 49 -13.75 -7.78 3.73
CA PRO A 49 -14.08 -9.15 4.12
C PRO A 49 -13.60 -9.43 5.53
N SER A 50 -14.36 -10.25 6.25
CA SER A 50 -14.00 -10.65 7.61
C SER A 50 -12.70 -11.47 7.60
N PRO A 51 -11.82 -11.36 8.61
CA PRO A 51 -10.52 -12.06 8.62
C PRO A 51 -10.58 -13.58 8.42
N ASP A 52 -11.67 -14.23 8.84
CA ASP A 52 -11.91 -15.67 8.60
C ASP A 52 -12.07 -16.03 7.12
N GLN A 53 -12.33 -15.04 6.26
CA GLN A 53 -12.49 -15.21 4.82
C GLN A 53 -11.22 -14.86 4.04
N TRP A 54 -10.17 -14.36 4.71
CA TRP A 54 -9.01 -13.80 4.02
C TRP A 54 -8.23 -14.83 3.19
N ASP A 55 -8.21 -16.10 3.58
CA ASP A 55 -7.52 -17.13 2.79
C ASP A 55 -8.22 -17.47 1.46
N ASN A 56 -9.52 -17.15 1.35
CA ASN A 56 -10.38 -17.52 0.23
C ASN A 56 -11.48 -16.47 0.01
N TRP A 57 -11.10 -15.30 -0.49
CA TRP A 57 -12.04 -14.22 -0.81
C TRP A 57 -12.32 -14.17 -2.30
N THR A 58 -13.60 -14.17 -2.70
CA THR A 58 -13.99 -14.05 -4.10
C THR A 58 -14.55 -12.66 -4.40
N GLU A 59 -13.99 -11.98 -5.40
CA GLU A 59 -14.47 -10.68 -5.87
C GLU A 59 -14.48 -10.67 -7.42
N TYR A 60 -15.37 -9.85 -8.00
CA TYR A 60 -15.38 -9.66 -9.45
C TYR A 60 -14.31 -8.68 -9.87
N GLU A 61 -13.59 -9.01 -10.95
CA GLU A 61 -12.59 -8.12 -11.48
C GLU A 61 -13.22 -6.88 -12.13
N SER A 62 -12.86 -5.72 -11.60
CA SER A 62 -13.35 -4.41 -12.06
C SER A 62 -12.88 -4.05 -13.47
N THR A 63 -11.69 -4.50 -13.90
CA THR A 63 -11.09 -4.16 -15.20
C THR A 63 -11.78 -4.85 -16.38
N LYS A 64 -12.58 -5.90 -16.13
CA LYS A 64 -13.27 -6.70 -17.17
C LYS A 64 -14.72 -6.30 -17.41
N TRP A 65 -15.18 -5.22 -16.78
CA TRP A 65 -16.54 -4.72 -16.98
C TRP A 65 -16.90 -4.53 -18.48
N PRO A 66 -18.07 -4.99 -18.96
CA PRO A 66 -19.23 -5.50 -18.20
C PRO A 66 -19.20 -7.00 -17.88
N GLN A 67 -18.14 -7.73 -18.22
CA GLN A 67 -18.04 -9.15 -17.92
C GLN A 67 -17.81 -9.37 -16.42
N LYS A 68 -18.62 -10.22 -15.81
CA LYS A 68 -18.46 -10.62 -14.40
C LYS A 68 -17.46 -11.76 -14.29
N VAL A 69 -16.18 -11.43 -14.30
CA VAL A 69 -15.10 -12.41 -14.11
C VAL A 69 -14.78 -12.49 -12.62
N ALA A 70 -15.12 -13.61 -11.97
CA ALA A 70 -14.79 -13.82 -10.56
C ALA A 70 -13.32 -14.22 -10.41
N ARG A 71 -12.65 -13.71 -9.38
CA ARG A 71 -11.29 -14.08 -8.98
C ARG A 71 -11.27 -14.50 -7.52
N ASN A 72 -10.39 -15.44 -7.20
CA ASN A 72 -10.16 -15.92 -5.84
C ASN A 72 -8.84 -15.35 -5.30
N TYR A 73 -8.92 -14.69 -4.15
CA TYR A 73 -7.83 -13.98 -3.52
C TYR A 73 -7.48 -14.58 -2.16
N ALA A 74 -6.19 -14.60 -1.86
CA ALA A 74 -5.68 -14.61 -0.50
C ALA A 74 -5.40 -13.15 -0.09
N LEU A 75 -5.99 -12.70 1.01
CA LEU A 75 -5.80 -11.37 1.58
C LEU A 75 -4.72 -11.43 2.63
N VAL A 76 -3.56 -10.86 2.30
CA VAL A 76 -2.36 -10.92 3.13
C VAL A 76 -2.19 -9.58 3.86
N PRO A 77 -2.39 -9.54 5.19
CA PRO A 77 -2.16 -8.33 5.96
C PRO A 77 -0.67 -8.02 6.11
N THR A 78 -0.32 -6.75 6.00
CA THR A 78 0.98 -6.21 6.43
C THR A 78 0.76 -5.07 7.42
N LEU A 79 1.83 -4.39 7.86
CA LEU A 79 1.71 -3.20 8.70
C LEU A 79 1.00 -2.08 7.91
N GLY A 80 -0.27 -1.83 8.26
CA GLY A 80 -1.09 -0.76 7.70
C GLY A 80 -1.76 -1.05 6.36
N LEU A 81 -1.35 -2.08 5.60
CA LEU A 81 -1.90 -2.43 4.28
C LEU A 81 -2.46 -3.86 4.24
N LEU A 82 -3.38 -4.11 3.31
CA LEU A 82 -3.98 -5.41 3.02
C LEU A 82 -3.82 -5.70 1.53
N ALA A 83 -3.08 -6.74 1.20
CA ALA A 83 -2.79 -7.12 -0.18
C ALA A 83 -3.73 -8.23 -0.66
N TYR A 84 -4.36 -8.04 -1.81
CA TYR A 84 -5.20 -9.03 -2.47
C TYR A 84 -4.34 -9.79 -3.49
N VAL A 85 -3.93 -11.00 -3.12
CA VAL A 85 -3.08 -11.88 -3.93
C VAL A 85 -3.96 -12.87 -4.67
N ASP A 86 -3.95 -12.81 -5.99
CA ASP A 86 -4.66 -13.75 -6.86
C ASP A 86 -4.11 -15.16 -6.68
N LYS A 87 -4.96 -16.14 -6.36
CA LYS A 87 -4.50 -17.50 -6.09
C LYS A 87 -4.17 -18.29 -7.36
N ASP A 88 -4.62 -17.83 -8.53
CA ASP A 88 -4.37 -18.54 -9.79
C ASP A 88 -2.97 -18.23 -10.33
N ASP A 89 -2.52 -16.97 -10.23
CA ASP A 89 -1.21 -16.55 -10.76
C ASP A 89 -0.29 -15.85 -9.74
N MET A 90 -0.68 -15.84 -8.47
CA MET A 90 0.09 -15.29 -7.34
C MET A 90 0.44 -13.80 -7.48
N LYS A 91 -0.28 -13.06 -8.32
CA LYS A 91 -0.08 -11.62 -8.50
C LYS A 91 -0.94 -10.82 -7.53
N ILE A 92 -0.37 -9.72 -7.05
CA ILE A 92 -1.09 -8.74 -6.23
C ILE A 92 -1.94 -7.88 -7.18
N ARG A 93 -3.27 -7.89 -6.99
CA ARG A 93 -4.20 -7.15 -7.86
C ARG A 93 -4.72 -5.87 -7.24
N LYS A 94 -4.79 -5.82 -5.92
CA LYS A 94 -5.33 -4.70 -5.16
C LYS A 94 -4.60 -4.56 -3.84
N ILE A 95 -4.37 -3.32 -3.42
CA ILE A 95 -3.87 -2.96 -2.09
C ILE A 95 -4.90 -2.03 -1.46
N GLU A 96 -5.33 -2.37 -0.25
CA GLU A 96 -6.19 -1.51 0.57
C GLU A 96 -5.52 -1.25 1.92
N GLY A 97 -6.10 -0.37 2.75
CA GLY A 97 -5.64 -0.24 4.13
C GLY A 97 -6.06 -1.44 4.97
N ASN A 98 -5.21 -1.88 5.88
CA ASN A 98 -5.50 -2.98 6.80
C ASN A 98 -6.56 -2.55 7.83
N PRO A 99 -7.78 -3.13 7.86
CA PRO A 99 -8.81 -2.76 8.82
C PRO A 99 -8.44 -3.14 10.26
N LEU A 100 -7.54 -4.11 10.46
CA LEU A 100 -7.06 -4.55 11.77
C LEU A 100 -5.92 -3.69 12.32
N HIS A 101 -5.36 -2.77 11.52
CA HIS A 101 -4.24 -1.95 11.97
C HIS A 101 -4.73 -0.83 12.92
N PRO A 102 -4.22 -0.73 14.16
CA PRO A 102 -4.80 0.11 15.20
C PRO A 102 -4.78 1.62 14.87
N ALA A 103 -3.73 2.08 14.20
CA ALA A 103 -3.57 3.49 13.87
C ALA A 103 -4.38 3.89 12.63
N SER A 104 -4.32 3.10 11.56
CA SER A 104 -4.92 3.45 10.27
C SER A 104 -6.36 2.97 10.10
N ARG A 105 -6.76 1.86 10.74
CA ARG A 105 -8.13 1.31 10.74
C ARG A 105 -8.72 1.23 9.32
N GLY A 106 -7.97 0.65 8.39
CA GLY A 106 -8.37 0.50 6.99
C GLY A 106 -8.12 1.73 6.11
N ARG A 107 -7.77 2.89 6.68
CA ARG A 107 -7.43 4.06 5.88
C ARG A 107 -6.07 3.91 5.24
N ASN A 108 -5.95 4.42 4.03
CA ASN A 108 -4.71 4.43 3.28
C ASN A 108 -4.52 5.80 2.62
N CYS A 109 -3.27 6.25 2.51
CA CYS A 109 -2.96 7.48 1.78
C CYS A 109 -2.87 7.20 0.27
N ALA A 110 -2.88 8.25 -0.56
CA ALA A 110 -2.79 8.10 -2.02
C ALA A 110 -1.59 7.26 -2.48
N LYS A 111 -0.45 7.36 -1.77
CA LYS A 111 0.76 6.59 -2.09
C LYS A 111 0.59 5.09 -1.86
N GLY A 112 -0.11 4.70 -0.79
CA GLY A 112 -0.33 3.28 -0.49
C GLY A 112 -1.28 2.60 -1.48
N TRP A 113 -2.23 3.34 -2.06
CA TRP A 113 -3.10 2.81 -3.12
C TRP A 113 -2.32 2.46 -4.39
N VAL A 114 -1.27 3.22 -4.70
CA VAL A 114 -0.47 3.05 -5.93
C VAL A 114 0.81 2.24 -5.72
N THR A 115 0.98 1.59 -4.56
CA THR A 115 2.15 0.74 -4.27
C THR A 115 2.35 -0.37 -5.30
N LEU A 116 1.28 -0.86 -5.94
CA LEU A 116 1.37 -1.83 -7.02
C LEU A 116 2.25 -1.38 -8.19
N ASN A 117 2.29 -0.07 -8.47
CA ASN A 117 3.12 0.46 -9.55
C ASN A 117 4.61 0.22 -9.29
N GLN A 118 5.04 0.22 -8.03
CA GLN A 118 6.44 -0.07 -7.67
C GLN A 118 6.75 -1.57 -7.74
N VAL A 119 5.77 -2.42 -7.41
CA VAL A 119 5.94 -3.88 -7.47
C VAL A 119 6.10 -4.35 -8.91
N TYR A 120 5.34 -3.75 -9.82
CA TYR A 120 5.28 -4.08 -11.25
C TYR A 120 5.91 -3.02 -12.15
N ASP A 121 6.81 -2.20 -11.60
CA ASP A 121 7.53 -1.19 -12.37
C ASP A 121 8.36 -1.86 -13.47
N PRO A 122 8.23 -1.46 -14.75
CA PRO A 122 9.03 -2.02 -15.85
C PRO A 122 10.53 -1.84 -15.66
N ASP A 123 10.95 -0.81 -14.92
CA ASP A 123 12.36 -0.48 -14.66
C ASP A 123 12.86 -1.11 -13.35
N ARG A 124 12.04 -1.95 -12.69
CA ARG A 124 12.42 -2.62 -11.45
C ARG A 124 13.64 -3.53 -11.65
N ILE A 125 14.61 -3.40 -10.76
CA ILE A 125 15.83 -4.22 -10.77
C ILE A 125 15.53 -5.57 -10.11
N PHE A 126 15.45 -6.63 -10.92
CA PHE A 126 15.15 -8.00 -10.45
C PHE A 126 16.39 -8.84 -10.13
N TYR A 127 17.54 -8.49 -10.69
CA TYR A 127 18.76 -9.31 -10.64
C TYR A 127 19.98 -8.45 -10.33
N PRO A 128 21.05 -9.04 -9.79
CA PRO A 128 22.35 -8.38 -9.72
C PRO A 128 22.84 -7.97 -11.11
N LEU A 129 23.35 -6.75 -11.22
CA LEU A 129 23.85 -6.17 -12.46
C LEU A 129 25.27 -5.64 -12.26
N LYS A 130 26.15 -5.88 -13.24
CA LYS A 130 27.53 -5.40 -13.27
C LYS A 130 27.71 -4.44 -14.43
N ARG A 131 28.44 -3.35 -14.20
CA ARG A 131 28.65 -2.31 -15.21
C ARG A 131 29.68 -2.77 -16.23
N VAL A 132 29.37 -2.68 -17.52
CA VAL A 132 30.26 -3.07 -18.62
C VAL A 132 30.72 -1.91 -19.51
N GLY A 133 30.20 -0.70 -19.26
CA GLY A 133 30.60 0.53 -19.94
C GLY A 133 31.07 1.63 -19.00
N GLU A 134 31.19 2.83 -19.55
CA GLU A 134 31.53 4.01 -18.76
C GLU A 134 30.42 4.36 -17.76
N ARG A 135 30.80 5.01 -16.65
CA ARG A 135 29.84 5.39 -15.61
C ARG A 135 28.83 6.39 -16.17
N GLY A 136 27.55 6.03 -16.15
CA GLY A 136 26.45 6.87 -16.64
C GLY A 136 25.88 6.43 -17.98
N GLU A 137 26.51 5.49 -18.68
CA GLU A 137 26.02 5.01 -19.99
C GLU A 137 24.83 4.04 -19.89
N GLY A 138 24.50 3.56 -18.69
CA GLY A 138 23.42 2.58 -18.50
C GLY A 138 23.71 1.18 -19.08
N LYS A 139 24.98 0.87 -19.38
CA LYS A 139 25.39 -0.44 -19.91
C LYS A 139 25.67 -1.41 -18.77
N TRP A 140 24.82 -2.42 -18.65
CA TRP A 140 24.86 -3.43 -17.60
C TRP A 140 24.79 -4.84 -18.18
N GLU A 141 25.49 -5.77 -17.54
CA GLU A 141 25.31 -7.20 -17.73
C GLU A 141 24.72 -7.83 -16.47
N ARG A 142 23.90 -8.87 -16.63
CA ARG A 142 23.38 -9.63 -15.50
C ARG A 142 24.45 -10.60 -14.99
N VAL A 143 24.65 -10.63 -13.68
CA VAL A 143 25.58 -11.54 -13.00
C VAL A 143 24.86 -12.36 -11.94
N SER A 144 25.52 -13.39 -11.40
CA SER A 144 25.00 -14.13 -10.25
C SER A 144 25.13 -13.32 -8.97
N TRP A 145 24.39 -13.72 -7.92
CA TRP A 145 24.57 -13.15 -6.59
C TRP A 145 25.98 -13.40 -6.06
N ASP A 146 26.52 -14.60 -6.25
CA ASP A 146 27.88 -14.95 -5.81
C ASP A 146 28.92 -14.06 -6.49
N GLU A 147 28.84 -13.86 -7.81
CA GLU A 147 29.79 -12.98 -8.52
C GLU A 147 29.69 -11.52 -8.05
N ALA A 148 28.47 -11.00 -7.89
CA ALA A 148 28.27 -9.63 -7.42
C ALA A 148 28.82 -9.42 -6.00
N LEU A 149 28.58 -10.38 -5.11
CA LEU A 149 29.05 -10.32 -3.74
C LEU A 149 30.57 -10.49 -3.65
N ASP A 150 31.15 -11.41 -4.43
CA ASP A 150 32.60 -11.62 -4.48
C ASP A 150 33.35 -10.39 -5.04
N ASP A 151 32.84 -9.74 -6.09
CA ASP A 151 33.44 -8.50 -6.62
C ASP A 151 33.42 -7.36 -5.59
N ILE A 152 32.28 -7.14 -4.93
CA ILE A 152 32.15 -6.10 -3.90
C ILE A 152 33.04 -6.42 -2.69
N ALA A 153 32.98 -7.65 -2.18
CA ALA A 153 33.75 -8.09 -1.03
C ALA A 153 35.26 -8.05 -1.31
N GLY A 154 35.68 -8.44 -2.51
CA GLY A 154 37.07 -8.37 -2.95
C GLY A 154 37.64 -6.96 -2.86
N ARG A 155 36.93 -5.96 -3.41
CA ARG A 155 37.34 -4.55 -3.36
C ARG A 155 37.39 -3.97 -1.95
N ILE A 156 36.43 -4.35 -1.10
CA ILE A 156 36.44 -3.97 0.31
C ILE A 156 37.66 -4.59 1.01
N ARG A 157 37.93 -5.88 0.77
CA ARG A 157 39.09 -6.58 1.33
C ARG A 157 40.40 -5.95 0.89
N GLU A 158 40.53 -5.57 -0.37
CA GLU A 158 41.70 -4.83 -0.88
C GLU A 158 41.91 -3.50 -0.14
N ALA A 159 40.84 -2.74 0.12
CA ALA A 159 40.93 -1.50 0.91
C ALA A 159 41.43 -1.76 2.33
N ILE A 160 40.95 -2.83 2.97
CA ILE A 160 41.36 -3.25 4.31
C ILE A 160 42.85 -3.65 4.32
N LEU A 161 43.28 -4.52 3.40
CA LEU A 161 44.66 -5.00 3.32
C LEU A 161 45.65 -3.88 2.98
N ALA A 162 45.23 -2.87 2.22
CA ALA A 162 46.01 -1.68 1.91
C ALA A 162 45.95 -0.61 3.03
N GLU A 163 45.38 -0.93 4.19
CA GLU A 163 45.19 -0.03 5.34
C GLU A 163 44.48 1.30 5.02
N ARG A 164 43.64 1.32 3.97
CA ARG A 164 42.84 2.48 3.58
C ARG A 164 41.60 2.60 4.47
N ARG A 165 41.80 3.04 5.72
CA ARG A 165 40.76 3.12 6.76
C ARG A 165 39.49 3.90 6.36
N ASN A 166 39.63 4.89 5.48
CA ASN A 166 38.51 5.71 4.94
C ASN A 166 38.21 5.41 3.46
N GLY A 167 38.69 4.28 2.94
CA GLY A 167 38.57 3.90 1.53
C GLY A 167 37.20 3.33 1.15
N VAL A 168 36.32 3.09 2.13
CA VAL A 168 34.97 2.56 1.95
C VAL A 168 34.02 3.43 2.79
N ILE A 169 32.93 3.87 2.18
CA ILE A 169 31.88 4.65 2.85
C ILE A 169 30.58 3.90 2.69
N TYR A 170 29.86 3.74 3.79
CA TYR A 170 28.49 3.24 3.80
C TYR A 170 27.54 4.42 3.93
N HIS A 171 26.72 4.64 2.91
CA HIS A 171 25.65 5.63 2.93
C HIS A 171 24.31 4.92 2.78
N VAL A 172 23.51 4.96 3.83
CA VAL A 172 22.10 4.57 3.81
C VAL A 172 21.28 5.79 4.14
N GLY A 173 20.19 5.96 3.40
CA GLY A 173 19.36 7.17 3.32
C GLY A 173 19.06 7.85 4.66
N ARG A 174 17.83 7.75 5.16
CA ARG A 174 17.44 8.41 6.42
C ARG A 174 17.87 7.53 7.60
N PRO A 175 18.85 7.93 8.42
CA PRO A 175 19.23 7.17 9.61
C PRO A 175 18.14 7.31 10.68
N GLY A 176 17.67 6.20 11.28
CA GLY A 176 16.80 6.23 12.47
C GLY A 176 15.43 5.54 12.41
N GLU A 177 15.08 4.84 11.32
CA GLU A 177 13.86 3.99 11.28
C GLU A 177 14.17 2.50 11.51
N ASP A 178 15.40 2.06 11.24
CA ASP A 178 15.88 0.70 11.47
C ASP A 178 16.53 0.66 12.86
N GLY A 179 15.77 0.26 13.89
CA GLY A 179 16.24 0.15 15.27
C GLY A 179 17.23 -1.00 15.51
N TYR A 180 18.33 -1.03 14.77
CA TYR A 180 19.52 -1.84 15.03
C TYR A 180 20.74 -0.95 15.28
#